data_AF-A0A377AAV3-F1
#
_entry.id   AF-A0A377AAV3-F1
#
_cell.length_a   1.000
_cell.length_b   1.000
_cell.length_c   1.000
_cell.angle_alpha   90.00
_cell.angle_beta   90.00
_cell.angle_gamma   90.00
#
_symmetry.space_group_name_H-M   'P 1'
#
loop_
_entity.id
_entity.type
_entity.pdbx_description
1 polymer ?
#
loop_
_entity_poly.entity_id
_entity_poly.type
_entity_poly.pdbx_seq_one_letter_code
_entity_poly.pdbx_strand_id
1 'polypeptide(L)'
;MPNIVLSRIDERLIHGQVGVQWVGFAGANLVLVANDEVAEDPVQQNLMEMVLAEGIAVRFWTLQKVIDNIHRAADRQKILLVCKTPADFLTLVKGGVPVNRINVGNMHYANGKQQIAKTVSVDAGDIAAFNDLKAAGWNASFRASRQSLLWTSLNYFEGFIMEISLLQAFALGIIAFIAGLDMFNGLTHMHRPVVLGPLVGLVLGDLHTGILTGGTLELVWMGLAPLAGAQPPNVIIGTIVGTAFAITTGVKPDVAVGVAVPFAVAVQMGITFLFSVMSGVMSRCDRMAENADTRGIERVNYLALLALGTFYFLCAFLPIYFGAEHAKTIIDVLPQRLIDGLGVAGGIMPAIGFAVLLKIMMKNVYIPYFILGFVAAAWLKLPVLAIAAAALAMALIDLLRKSPEPTQPAAQKEEFEDGI
;
A
#
# COMPACT_ATOMS: atom_id res chain seq x y z
N MET A 1 -28.61 -12.53 -31.04
CA MET A 1 -27.14 -12.36 -30.99
C MET A 1 -26.62 -13.19 -29.83
N PRO A 2 -25.44 -13.83 -29.94
CA PRO A 2 -24.90 -14.61 -28.82
C PRO A 2 -24.67 -13.72 -27.60
N ASN A 3 -25.09 -14.17 -26.43
CA ASN A 3 -24.93 -13.44 -25.19
C ASN A 3 -23.56 -13.77 -24.55
N ILE A 4 -22.51 -13.15 -25.11
CA ILE A 4 -21.14 -13.26 -24.58
C ILE A 4 -20.99 -12.29 -23.41
N VAL A 5 -21.01 -12.82 -22.19
CA VAL A 5 -20.96 -12.03 -20.95
C VAL A 5 -19.54 -11.64 -20.56
N LEU A 6 -18.54 -12.43 -20.99
CA LEU A 6 -17.13 -12.15 -20.78
C LEU A 6 -16.30 -12.88 -21.85
N SER A 7 -15.35 -12.17 -22.47
CA SER A 7 -14.31 -12.77 -23.31
C SER A 7 -12.97 -12.65 -22.60
N ARG A 8 -12.21 -13.74 -22.46
CA ARG A 8 -10.98 -13.78 -21.66
C ARG A 8 -9.83 -14.47 -22.39
N ILE A 9 -8.66 -13.85 -22.38
CA ILE A 9 -7.38 -14.46 -22.75
C ILE A 9 -6.74 -15.05 -21.50
N ASP A 10 -6.55 -16.37 -21.50
CA ASP A 10 -5.84 -17.08 -20.44
C ASP A 10 -5.10 -18.26 -21.08
N GLU A 11 -3.77 -18.24 -21.06
CA GLU A 11 -2.95 -19.27 -21.70
C GLU A 11 -3.17 -20.67 -21.10
N ARG A 12 -3.64 -20.73 -19.85
CA ARG A 12 -4.01 -21.97 -19.16
C ARG A 12 -5.47 -22.36 -19.34
N LEU A 13 -6.24 -21.58 -20.11
CA LEU A 13 -7.67 -21.77 -20.37
C LEU A 13 -8.47 -21.91 -19.07
N ILE A 14 -8.99 -23.10 -18.75
CA ILE A 14 -9.70 -23.38 -17.49
C ILE A 14 -8.73 -24.04 -16.52
N HIS A 15 -8.42 -23.38 -15.41
CA HIS A 15 -7.52 -23.91 -14.37
C HIS A 15 -7.92 -23.47 -12.96
N GLY A 16 -7.69 -24.36 -12.00
CA GLY A 16 -7.83 -24.13 -10.56
C GLY A 16 -9.16 -23.49 -10.13
N GLN A 17 -9.20 -22.84 -8.96
CA GLN A 17 -10.41 -22.14 -8.52
C GLN A 17 -10.73 -20.87 -9.35
N VAL A 18 -9.84 -20.50 -10.29
CA VAL A 18 -9.97 -19.28 -11.10
C VAL A 18 -11.11 -19.42 -12.11
N GLY A 19 -11.26 -20.58 -12.76
CA GLY A 19 -12.36 -20.84 -13.68
C GLY A 19 -13.74 -20.65 -13.04
N VAL A 20 -13.96 -21.25 -11.85
CA VAL A 20 -15.21 -21.14 -11.08
C VAL A 20 -15.53 -19.69 -10.70
N GLN A 21 -14.52 -18.93 -10.28
CA GLN A 21 -14.70 -17.55 -9.88
C GLN A 21 -15.16 -16.63 -11.03
N TRP A 22 -14.65 -16.83 -12.24
CA TRP A 22 -15.02 -16.01 -13.39
C TRP A 22 -16.42 -16.33 -13.91
N VAL A 23 -16.81 -17.60 -13.88
CA VAL A 23 -18.17 -18.02 -14.20
C VAL A 23 -19.17 -17.35 -13.25
N GLY A 24 -18.92 -17.41 -11.94
CA GLY A 24 -19.75 -16.76 -10.93
C GLY A 24 -19.77 -15.24 -11.06
N PHE A 25 -18.61 -14.62 -11.31
CA PHE A 25 -18.50 -13.16 -11.49
C PHE A 25 -19.25 -12.65 -12.73
N ALA A 26 -19.13 -13.35 -13.86
CA ALA A 26 -19.79 -12.95 -15.11
C ALA A 26 -21.26 -13.40 -15.17
N GLY A 27 -21.71 -14.24 -14.23
CA GLY A 27 -23.02 -14.88 -14.29
C GLY A 27 -23.18 -15.78 -15.52
N ALA A 28 -22.09 -16.38 -15.99
CA ALA A 28 -22.09 -17.29 -17.13
C ALA A 28 -22.71 -18.64 -16.74
N ASN A 29 -23.38 -19.30 -17.68
CA ASN A 29 -23.87 -20.68 -17.52
C ASN A 29 -23.30 -21.63 -18.58
N LEU A 30 -22.48 -21.10 -19.49
CA LEU A 30 -21.73 -21.85 -20.48
C LEU A 30 -20.31 -21.29 -20.58
N VAL A 31 -19.29 -22.13 -20.42
CA VAL A 31 -17.90 -21.80 -20.77
C VAL A 31 -17.59 -22.36 -22.15
N LEU A 32 -17.18 -21.50 -23.07
CA LEU A 32 -16.77 -21.88 -24.41
C LEU A 32 -15.26 -21.67 -24.54
N VAL A 33 -14.51 -22.76 -24.58
CA VAL A 33 -13.08 -22.76 -24.81
C VAL A 33 -12.84 -22.85 -26.31
N ALA A 34 -12.26 -21.78 -26.87
CA ALA A 34 -11.96 -21.65 -28.29
C ALA A 34 -10.46 -21.89 -28.51
N ASN A 35 -10.11 -23.14 -28.80
CA ASN A 35 -8.73 -23.55 -29.03
C ASN A 35 -8.69 -24.87 -29.82
N ASP A 36 -7.97 -24.88 -30.94
CA ASP A 36 -7.95 -26.02 -31.86
C ASP A 36 -7.30 -27.27 -31.24
N GLU A 37 -6.21 -27.10 -30.48
CA GLU A 37 -5.50 -28.20 -29.80
C GLU A 37 -6.39 -28.86 -28.74
N VAL A 38 -7.00 -28.06 -27.85
CA VAL A 38 -7.85 -28.58 -26.77
C VAL A 38 -9.13 -29.20 -27.30
N ALA A 39 -9.68 -28.71 -28.42
CA ALA A 39 -10.87 -29.29 -29.03
C ALA A 39 -10.69 -30.75 -29.50
N GLU A 40 -9.44 -31.18 -29.69
CA GLU A 40 -9.07 -32.54 -30.13
C GLU A 40 -8.41 -33.40 -29.03
N ASP A 41 -8.21 -32.87 -27.81
CA ASP A 41 -7.57 -33.58 -26.70
C ASP A 41 -8.57 -33.92 -25.57
N PRO A 42 -9.14 -35.14 -25.54
CA PRO A 42 -10.11 -35.54 -24.52
C PRO A 42 -9.54 -35.52 -23.10
N VAL A 43 -8.23 -35.70 -22.93
CA VAL A 43 -7.58 -35.72 -21.61
C VAL A 43 -7.57 -34.30 -21.04
N GLN A 44 -7.15 -33.32 -21.84
CA GLN A 44 -7.20 -31.91 -21.43
C GLN A 44 -8.62 -31.42 -21.19
N GLN A 45 -9.58 -31.83 -22.04
CA GLN A 45 -10.99 -31.52 -21.84
C GLN A 45 -11.46 -32.01 -20.47
N ASN A 46 -11.32 -33.31 -20.19
CA ASN A 46 -11.75 -33.91 -18.93
C ASN A 46 -11.14 -33.21 -17.71
N LEU A 47 -9.84 -32.90 -17.74
CA LEU A 47 -9.17 -32.18 -16.66
C LEU A 47 -9.77 -30.77 -16.43
N MET A 48 -10.12 -30.06 -17.50
CA MET A 48 -10.76 -28.74 -17.42
C MET A 48 -12.21 -28.83 -16.95
N GLU A 49 -12.96 -29.86 -17.35
CA GLU A 49 -14.35 -30.05 -16.89
C GLU A 49 -14.42 -30.30 -15.38
N MET A 50 -13.49 -31.08 -14.82
CA MET A 50 -13.42 -31.38 -13.39
C MET A 50 -13.26 -30.13 -12.49
N VAL A 51 -12.84 -29.01 -13.07
CA VAL A 51 -12.63 -27.75 -12.34
C VAL A 51 -13.91 -26.93 -12.23
N LEU A 52 -14.90 -27.15 -13.10
CA LEU A 52 -16.12 -26.36 -13.13
C LEU A 52 -17.14 -26.82 -12.07
N ALA A 53 -17.91 -25.87 -11.54
CA ALA A 53 -18.97 -26.16 -10.58
C ALA A 53 -20.18 -26.85 -11.27
N GLU A 54 -20.94 -27.63 -10.51
CA GLU A 54 -22.17 -28.26 -11.00
C GLU A 54 -23.15 -27.24 -11.59
N GLY A 55 -23.75 -27.59 -12.73
CA GLY A 55 -24.73 -26.75 -13.43
C GLY A 55 -24.15 -25.78 -14.46
N ILE A 56 -22.82 -25.71 -14.62
CA ILE A 56 -22.16 -24.93 -15.67
C ILE A 56 -21.82 -25.85 -16.84
N ALA A 57 -22.37 -25.56 -18.02
CA ALA A 57 -22.00 -26.29 -19.22
C ALA A 57 -20.63 -25.84 -19.73
N VAL A 58 -19.88 -26.75 -20.35
CA VAL A 58 -18.60 -26.44 -21.01
C VAL A 58 -18.57 -27.02 -22.42
N ARG A 59 -17.91 -26.32 -23.33
CA ARG A 59 -17.70 -26.75 -24.72
C ARG A 59 -16.29 -26.38 -25.16
N PHE A 60 -15.62 -27.34 -25.79
CA PHE A 60 -14.30 -27.15 -26.39
C PHE A 60 -14.44 -27.19 -27.90
N TRP A 61 -14.28 -26.05 -28.55
CA TRP A 61 -14.47 -25.90 -29.99
C TRP A 61 -13.20 -25.34 -30.64
N THR A 62 -12.95 -25.77 -31.87
CA THR A 62 -11.99 -25.14 -32.75
C THR A 62 -12.44 -23.70 -33.06
N LEU A 63 -11.51 -22.81 -33.41
CA LEU A 63 -11.81 -21.42 -33.74
C LEU A 63 -12.83 -21.33 -34.88
N GLN A 64 -12.69 -22.16 -35.91
CA GLN A 64 -13.63 -22.22 -37.03
C GLN A 64 -15.03 -22.66 -36.58
N LYS A 65 -15.12 -23.68 -35.71
CA LYS A 65 -16.40 -24.15 -35.20
C LYS A 65 -17.12 -23.09 -34.37
N VAL A 66 -16.37 -22.25 -33.64
CA VAL A 66 -16.92 -21.07 -32.95
C VAL A 66 -17.50 -20.08 -33.95
N ILE A 67 -16.72 -19.69 -34.97
CA ILE A 67 -17.15 -18.76 -36.02
C ILE A 67 -18.47 -19.22 -36.67
N ASP A 68 -18.55 -20.50 -37.05
CA ASP A 68 -19.71 -21.04 -37.78
C ASP A 68 -20.98 -21.16 -36.91
N ASN A 69 -20.82 -21.36 -35.59
CA ASN A 69 -21.93 -21.77 -34.72
C ASN A 69 -22.29 -20.78 -33.62
N ILE A 70 -21.44 -19.81 -33.28
CA ILE A 70 -21.71 -18.90 -32.15
C ILE A 70 -23.02 -18.14 -32.32
N HIS A 71 -23.38 -17.77 -33.56
CA HIS A 71 -24.62 -17.04 -33.87
C HIS A 71 -25.90 -17.87 -33.65
N ARG A 72 -25.78 -19.20 -33.48
CA ARG A 72 -26.89 -20.12 -33.19
C ARG A 72 -27.10 -20.32 -31.68
N ALA A 73 -26.35 -19.64 -30.83
CA ALA A 73 -26.53 -19.72 -29.39
C ALA A 73 -27.93 -19.26 -28.97
N ALA A 74 -28.58 -20.04 -28.09
CA ALA A 74 -29.90 -19.70 -27.57
C ALA A 74 -29.79 -18.53 -26.56
N ASP A 75 -30.82 -17.69 -26.46
CA ASP A 75 -30.81 -16.49 -25.61
C ASP A 75 -30.53 -16.78 -24.12
N ARG A 76 -30.89 -17.98 -23.66
CA ARG A 76 -30.60 -18.44 -22.28
C ARG A 76 -29.12 -18.71 -22.00
N GLN A 77 -28.28 -18.86 -23.04
CA GLN A 77 -26.86 -19.20 -22.89
C GLN A 77 -26.06 -17.92 -22.65
N LYS A 78 -25.55 -17.76 -21.42
CA LYS A 78 -24.62 -16.70 -21.02
C LYS A 78 -23.21 -17.24 -21.13
N ILE A 79 -22.49 -16.80 -22.15
CA ILE A 79 -21.24 -17.41 -22.62
C ILE A 79 -20.04 -16.68 -22.03
N LEU A 80 -19.17 -17.43 -21.32
CA LEU A 80 -17.80 -17.06 -21.03
C LEU A 80 -16.91 -17.62 -22.15
N LEU A 81 -16.42 -16.77 -23.04
CA LEU A 81 -15.55 -17.15 -24.16
C LEU A 81 -14.08 -17.07 -23.72
N VAL A 82 -13.34 -18.16 -23.80
CA VAL A 82 -11.93 -18.24 -23.37
C VAL A 82 -11.05 -18.65 -24.54
N CYS A 83 -10.00 -17.87 -24.81
CA CYS A 83 -8.96 -18.22 -25.78
C CYS A 83 -7.59 -18.23 -25.11
N LYS A 84 -6.64 -18.96 -25.71
CA LYS A 84 -5.27 -19.08 -25.22
C LYS A 84 -4.44 -17.83 -25.52
N THR A 85 -4.62 -17.24 -26.71
CA THR A 85 -3.79 -16.14 -27.21
C THR A 85 -4.60 -14.96 -27.76
N PRO A 86 -4.01 -13.75 -27.89
CA PRO A 86 -4.64 -12.63 -28.61
C PRO A 86 -4.84 -12.92 -30.09
N ALA A 87 -3.97 -13.71 -30.72
CA ALA A 87 -4.10 -14.12 -32.12
C ALA A 87 -5.39 -14.93 -32.35
N ASP A 88 -5.74 -15.83 -31.42
CA ASP A 88 -6.99 -16.59 -31.48
C ASP A 88 -8.21 -15.65 -31.50
N PHE A 89 -8.23 -14.65 -30.62
CA PHE A 89 -9.30 -13.65 -30.61
C PHE A 89 -9.34 -12.82 -31.89
N LEU A 90 -8.20 -12.46 -32.45
CA LEU A 90 -8.15 -11.75 -33.73
C LEU A 90 -8.80 -12.56 -34.84
N THR A 91 -8.54 -13.86 -34.88
CA THR A 91 -9.19 -14.80 -35.83
C THR A 91 -10.70 -14.83 -35.63
N LEU A 92 -11.18 -14.94 -34.38
CA LEU A 92 -12.61 -14.94 -34.08
C LEU A 92 -13.29 -13.62 -34.49
N VAL A 93 -12.67 -12.47 -34.18
CA VAL A 93 -13.20 -11.15 -34.53
C VAL A 93 -13.24 -10.96 -36.05
N LYS A 94 -12.16 -11.32 -36.76
CA LYS A 94 -12.12 -11.30 -38.24
C LYS A 94 -13.15 -12.25 -38.86
N GLY A 95 -13.48 -13.36 -38.18
CA GLY A 95 -14.55 -14.29 -38.55
C GLY A 95 -15.97 -13.82 -38.24
N GLY A 96 -16.16 -12.63 -37.67
CA GLY A 96 -17.49 -12.06 -37.40
C GLY A 96 -18.07 -12.39 -36.02
N VAL A 97 -17.28 -12.98 -35.10
CA VAL A 97 -17.73 -13.21 -33.72
C VAL A 97 -17.86 -11.86 -32.99
N PRO A 98 -19.04 -11.53 -32.42
CA PRO A 98 -19.29 -10.22 -31.84
C PRO A 98 -18.66 -10.09 -30.45
N VAL A 99 -17.39 -9.68 -30.39
CA VAL A 99 -16.64 -9.45 -29.14
C VAL A 99 -16.47 -7.96 -28.88
N ASN A 100 -17.12 -7.46 -27.83
CA ASN A 100 -17.08 -6.03 -27.49
C ASN A 100 -15.88 -5.66 -26.61
N ARG A 101 -15.48 -6.57 -25.71
CA ARG A 101 -14.36 -6.40 -24.79
C ARG A 101 -13.65 -7.71 -24.55
N ILE A 102 -12.33 -7.64 -24.42
CA ILE A 102 -11.50 -8.79 -24.05
C ILE A 102 -10.81 -8.47 -22.73
N ASN A 103 -10.88 -9.43 -21.83
CA ASN A 103 -10.18 -9.45 -20.56
C ASN A 103 -8.87 -10.23 -20.70
N VAL A 104 -7.72 -9.59 -20.48
CA VAL A 104 -6.44 -10.31 -20.47
C VAL A 104 -6.14 -10.80 -19.05
N GLY A 105 -6.09 -12.12 -18.89
CA GLY A 105 -5.97 -12.81 -17.62
C GLY A 105 -4.56 -13.31 -17.33
N ASN A 106 -4.07 -14.21 -18.18
CA ASN A 106 -2.73 -14.77 -18.07
C ASN A 106 -2.12 -15.00 -19.44
N MET A 107 -0.88 -14.55 -19.61
CA MET A 107 0.03 -14.87 -20.72
C MET A 107 1.41 -15.05 -20.10
N HIS A 108 1.95 -16.26 -20.14
CA HIS A 108 3.19 -16.61 -19.46
C HIS A 108 4.41 -15.94 -20.08
N TYR A 109 5.42 -15.72 -19.24
CA TYR A 109 6.74 -15.36 -19.73
C TYR A 109 7.37 -16.55 -20.47
N ALA A 110 7.88 -16.27 -21.66
CA ALA A 110 8.76 -17.15 -22.42
C ALA A 110 9.95 -16.32 -22.91
N ASN A 111 11.05 -16.99 -23.24
CA ASN A 111 12.27 -16.31 -23.67
C ASN A 111 11.98 -15.49 -24.95
N GLY A 112 12.18 -14.16 -24.90
CA GLY A 112 11.81 -13.23 -25.98
C GLY A 112 10.49 -12.47 -25.77
N LYS A 113 9.71 -12.77 -24.71
CA LYS A 113 8.55 -11.96 -24.31
C LYS A 113 8.94 -10.88 -23.31
N GLN A 114 8.38 -9.69 -23.44
CA GLN A 114 8.45 -8.62 -22.45
C GLN A 114 7.30 -8.76 -21.45
N GLN A 115 7.60 -8.78 -20.15
CA GLN A 115 6.56 -8.84 -19.13
C GLN A 115 5.89 -7.47 -18.97
N ILE A 116 4.56 -7.43 -19.15
CA ILE A 116 3.76 -6.19 -19.09
C ILE A 116 2.81 -6.14 -17.89
N ALA A 117 2.51 -7.28 -17.27
CA ALA A 117 1.82 -7.36 -15.99
C ALA A 117 2.28 -8.60 -15.21
N LYS A 118 1.93 -8.68 -13.93
CA LYS A 118 2.31 -9.81 -13.05
C LYS A 118 2.07 -11.18 -13.68
N THR A 119 0.96 -11.34 -14.40
CA THR A 119 0.57 -12.58 -15.06
C THR A 119 0.57 -12.49 -16.58
N VAL A 120 1.07 -11.40 -17.19
CA VAL A 120 0.95 -11.15 -18.63
C VAL A 120 2.31 -10.72 -19.20
N SER A 121 2.82 -11.51 -20.13
CA SER A 121 4.00 -11.20 -20.94
C SER A 121 3.64 -11.30 -22.41
N VAL A 122 4.18 -10.38 -23.22
CA VAL A 122 3.86 -10.23 -24.64
C VAL A 122 5.13 -10.18 -25.47
N ASP A 123 5.09 -10.72 -26.68
CA ASP A 123 6.10 -10.48 -27.72
C ASP A 123 5.60 -9.51 -28.80
N ALA A 124 6.42 -9.29 -29.83
CA ALA A 124 6.06 -8.45 -30.96
C ALA A 124 4.82 -8.96 -31.72
N GLY A 125 4.59 -10.28 -31.76
CA GLY A 125 3.42 -10.88 -32.40
C GLY A 125 2.14 -10.65 -31.59
N ASP A 126 2.21 -10.80 -30.27
CA ASP A 126 1.12 -10.49 -29.34
C ASP A 126 0.72 -9.00 -29.43
N ILE A 127 1.71 -8.10 -29.46
CA ILE A 127 1.48 -6.65 -29.60
C ILE A 127 0.84 -6.33 -30.95
N ALA A 128 1.31 -6.94 -32.04
CA ALA A 128 0.71 -6.78 -33.36
C ALA A 128 -0.75 -7.26 -33.36
N ALA A 129 -1.04 -8.42 -32.74
CA ALA A 129 -2.41 -8.92 -32.63
C ALA A 129 -3.31 -7.98 -31.82
N PHE A 130 -2.83 -7.40 -30.72
CA PHE A 130 -3.59 -6.42 -29.95
C PHE A 130 -3.84 -5.11 -30.73
N ASN A 131 -2.88 -4.65 -31.53
CA ASN A 131 -3.05 -3.47 -32.38
C ASN A 131 -4.04 -3.71 -33.52
N ASP A 132 -3.96 -4.86 -34.18
CA ASP A 132 -4.88 -5.27 -35.23
C ASP A 132 -6.30 -5.43 -34.71
N LEU A 133 -6.42 -6.06 -33.54
CA LEU A 133 -7.67 -6.09 -32.83
C LEU A 133 -8.11 -4.63 -32.64
N LYS A 134 -7.29 -3.70 -32.09
CA LYS A 134 -7.72 -2.33 -31.73
C LYS A 134 -8.26 -1.56 -32.95
N ALA A 135 -7.66 -1.78 -34.11
CA ALA A 135 -8.15 -1.25 -35.39
C ALA A 135 -9.53 -1.80 -35.78
N ALA A 136 -9.88 -3.02 -35.36
CA ALA A 136 -11.20 -3.64 -35.53
C ALA A 136 -12.27 -3.14 -34.53
N GLY A 137 -11.96 -2.19 -33.63
CA GLY A 137 -12.95 -1.44 -32.85
C GLY A 137 -13.42 -2.06 -31.52
N TRP A 138 -12.77 -3.12 -31.02
CA TRP A 138 -12.98 -3.61 -29.64
C TRP A 138 -12.19 -2.77 -28.63
N ASN A 139 -12.64 -2.80 -27.37
CA ASN A 139 -11.94 -2.18 -26.26
C ASN A 139 -11.25 -3.24 -25.39
N ALA A 140 -9.93 -3.12 -25.25
CA ALA A 140 -9.14 -3.98 -24.37
C ALA A 140 -9.31 -3.60 -22.90
N SER A 141 -9.53 -4.59 -22.04
CA SER A 141 -9.51 -4.41 -20.58
C SER A 141 -8.51 -5.37 -19.95
N PHE A 142 -7.41 -4.84 -19.41
CA PHE A 142 -6.44 -5.63 -18.67
C PHE A 142 -6.94 -5.82 -17.23
N ARG A 143 -7.02 -7.06 -16.75
CA ARG A 143 -7.49 -7.34 -15.38
C ARG A 143 -6.79 -8.57 -14.82
N ALA A 144 -5.65 -8.32 -14.16
CA ALA A 144 -4.87 -9.34 -13.47
C ALA A 144 -5.30 -9.46 -12.00
N SER A 145 -6.31 -10.31 -11.73
CA SER A 145 -6.80 -10.73 -10.40
C SER A 145 -7.37 -9.64 -9.46
N ARG A 146 -8.21 -10.08 -8.50
CA ARG A 146 -9.20 -9.29 -7.75
C ARG A 146 -8.62 -8.09 -6.95
N GLN A 147 -8.95 -6.87 -7.36
CA GLN A 147 -9.66 -5.86 -6.53
C GLN A 147 -10.07 -4.64 -7.38
N SER A 148 -11.26 -4.13 -7.07
CA SER A 148 -11.93 -2.92 -7.60
C SER A 148 -12.57 -2.98 -9.01
N LEU A 149 -13.87 -2.67 -9.01
CA LEU A 149 -14.60 -2.06 -10.10
C LEU A 149 -14.16 -0.60 -10.14
N LEU A 150 -13.74 -0.11 -11.31
CA LEU A 150 -14.13 1.20 -11.87
C LEU A 150 -13.54 1.31 -13.27
N TRP A 151 -14.35 1.88 -14.14
CA TRP A 151 -14.04 2.16 -15.53
C TRP A 151 -13.31 3.50 -15.64
N THR A 152 -12.08 3.51 -16.13
CA THR A 152 -11.54 4.70 -16.80
C THR A 152 -10.54 4.30 -17.89
N SER A 153 -10.69 4.96 -19.02
CA SER A 153 -10.00 4.86 -20.31
C SER A 153 -8.47 4.80 -20.27
N LEU A 154 -7.91 3.88 -21.07
CA LEU A 154 -6.88 4.03 -22.13
C LEU A 154 -5.78 5.13 -22.08
N ASN A 155 -5.53 5.76 -20.94
CA ASN A 155 -4.34 6.60 -20.68
C ASN A 155 -3.33 5.91 -19.77
N TYR A 156 -3.54 4.63 -19.41
CA TYR A 156 -2.65 3.82 -18.57
C TYR A 156 -1.54 3.08 -19.35
N PHE A 157 -1.23 3.53 -20.57
CA PHE A 157 -0.22 2.88 -21.41
C PHE A 157 1.24 3.22 -21.05
N GLU A 158 1.48 3.85 -19.90
CA GLU A 158 2.83 4.07 -19.32
C GLU A 158 3.02 3.51 -17.89
N GLY A 159 2.12 2.65 -17.39
CA GLY A 159 2.10 2.31 -15.95
C GLY A 159 2.14 0.81 -15.62
N PHE A 160 3.27 0.14 -15.82
CA PHE A 160 3.59 -1.08 -15.04
C PHE A 160 4.94 -1.03 -14.31
N ILE A 161 5.55 0.14 -14.35
CA ILE A 161 6.46 0.66 -13.34
C ILE A 161 5.87 2.03 -13.08
N MET A 162 5.47 2.37 -11.86
CA MET A 162 5.43 3.78 -11.54
C MET A 162 6.90 4.15 -11.34
N GLU A 163 7.59 4.47 -12.44
CA GLU A 163 8.86 5.16 -12.32
C GLU A 163 8.49 6.42 -11.56
N ILE A 164 8.97 6.52 -10.32
CA ILE A 164 8.72 7.70 -9.53
C ILE A 164 9.38 8.82 -10.30
N SER A 165 8.56 9.64 -10.96
CA SER A 165 9.08 10.76 -11.72
C SER A 165 9.91 11.63 -10.78
N LEU A 166 10.95 12.28 -11.31
CA LEU A 166 11.74 13.24 -10.54
C LEU A 166 10.84 14.23 -9.77
N LEU A 167 9.72 14.63 -10.39
CA LEU A 167 8.71 15.51 -9.79
C LEU A 167 8.03 14.89 -8.57
N GLN A 168 7.64 13.61 -8.63
CA GLN A 168 7.05 12.90 -7.49
C GLN A 168 8.07 12.71 -6.37
N ALA A 169 9.30 12.27 -6.68
CA ALA A 169 10.34 12.13 -5.67
C ALA A 169 10.65 13.47 -5.00
N PHE A 170 10.74 14.55 -5.78
CA PHE A 170 10.92 15.91 -5.28
C PHE A 170 9.73 16.35 -4.40
N ALA A 171 8.50 16.10 -4.82
CA ALA A 171 7.30 16.42 -4.04
C ALA A 171 7.28 15.68 -2.69
N LEU A 172 7.67 14.39 -2.66
CA LEU A 172 7.81 13.62 -1.43
C LEU A 172 8.94 14.17 -0.54
N GLY A 173 10.04 14.62 -1.13
CA GLY A 173 11.09 15.36 -0.43
C GLY A 173 10.58 16.64 0.22
N ILE A 174 9.76 17.44 -0.48
CA ILE A 174 9.15 18.66 0.06
C ILE A 174 8.17 18.34 1.19
N ILE A 175 7.37 17.27 1.07
CA ILE A 175 6.52 16.81 2.16
C ILE A 175 7.36 16.45 3.39
N ALA A 176 8.48 15.74 3.19
CA ALA A 176 9.40 15.41 4.29
C ALA A 176 10.04 16.66 4.91
N PHE A 177 10.42 17.66 4.10
CA PHE A 177 10.94 18.94 4.57
C PHE A 177 9.95 19.62 5.53
N ILE A 178 8.70 19.78 5.09
CA ILE A 178 7.66 20.45 5.86
C ILE A 178 7.31 19.65 7.11
N ALA A 179 7.15 18.34 6.99
CA ALA A 179 6.85 17.46 8.12
C ALA A 179 7.99 17.44 9.15
N GLY A 180 9.24 17.49 8.69
CA GLY A 180 10.42 17.54 9.55
C GLY A 180 10.50 18.83 10.35
N LEU A 181 10.18 19.97 9.72
CA LEU A 181 10.06 21.25 10.43
C LEU A 181 8.90 21.24 11.43
N ASP A 182 7.74 20.71 11.02
CA ASP A 182 6.57 20.58 11.89
C ASP A 182 6.90 19.78 13.16
N MET A 183 7.59 18.64 13.04
CA MET A 183 7.86 17.74 14.16
C MET A 183 8.60 18.41 15.33
N PHE A 184 9.42 19.43 15.06
CA PHE A 184 10.21 20.11 16.09
C PHE A 184 9.73 21.54 16.40
N ASN A 185 8.99 22.19 15.51
CA ASN A 185 8.67 23.62 15.63
C ASN A 185 7.17 23.90 15.58
N GLY A 186 6.47 23.29 14.62
CA GLY A 186 5.04 23.54 14.41
C GLY A 186 4.13 22.72 15.34
N LEU A 187 4.54 21.48 15.65
CA LEU A 187 3.82 20.50 16.47
C LEU A 187 2.35 20.33 16.09
N THR A 188 2.01 20.55 14.81
CA THR A 188 0.64 20.36 14.29
C THR A 188 0.29 18.88 14.08
N HIS A 189 1.27 17.99 14.30
CA HIS A 189 1.19 16.55 14.07
C HIS A 189 1.04 16.15 12.60
N MET A 190 1.45 17.01 11.65
CA MET A 190 1.51 16.67 10.23
C MET A 190 2.51 15.54 9.95
N HIS A 191 3.54 15.41 10.79
CA HIS A 191 4.52 14.32 10.74
C HIS A 191 3.94 12.93 11.05
N ARG A 192 2.68 12.83 11.49
CA ARG A 192 2.08 11.55 11.86
C ARG A 192 1.80 10.67 10.63
N PRO A 193 2.06 9.36 10.71
CA PRO A 193 1.81 8.40 9.64
C PRO A 193 0.39 8.43 9.07
N VAL A 194 -0.61 8.63 9.92
CA VAL A 194 -2.03 8.76 9.49
C VAL A 194 -2.27 9.96 8.57
N VAL A 195 -1.40 10.97 8.60
CA VAL A 195 -1.44 12.14 7.71
C VAL A 195 -0.49 11.96 6.52
N LEU A 196 0.75 11.52 6.78
CA LEU A 196 1.77 11.36 5.75
C LEU A 196 1.45 10.24 4.75
N GLY A 197 0.92 9.10 5.19
CA GLY A 197 0.58 7.99 4.31
C GLY A 197 -0.41 8.38 3.19
N PRO A 198 -1.54 9.03 3.52
CA PRO A 198 -2.44 9.59 2.52
C PRO A 198 -1.79 10.62 1.58
N LEU A 199 -0.93 11.52 2.10
CA LEU A 199 -0.22 12.49 1.26
C LEU A 199 0.72 11.82 0.26
N VAL A 200 1.44 10.79 0.69
CA VAL A 200 2.31 9.97 -0.18
C VAL A 200 1.46 9.25 -1.23
N GLY A 201 0.34 8.65 -0.82
CA GLY A 201 -0.61 8.02 -1.73
C GLY A 201 -1.18 8.96 -2.78
N LEU A 202 -1.46 10.21 -2.40
CA LEU A 202 -1.94 11.24 -3.32
C LEU A 202 -0.87 11.63 -4.36
N VAL A 203 0.38 11.81 -3.93
CA VAL A 203 1.50 12.14 -4.85
C VAL A 203 1.80 10.99 -5.81
N LEU A 204 1.69 9.74 -5.34
CA LEU A 204 1.94 8.56 -6.15
C LEU A 204 0.68 8.05 -6.90
N GLY A 205 -0.50 8.63 -6.68
CA GLY A 205 -1.72 8.25 -7.39
C GLY A 205 -2.40 6.97 -6.88
N ASP A 206 -2.00 6.42 -5.73
CA ASP A 206 -2.70 5.34 -5.03
C ASP A 206 -3.01 5.77 -3.57
N LEU A 207 -4.07 6.55 -3.44
CA LEU A 207 -4.54 7.05 -2.15
C LEU A 207 -5.01 5.93 -1.22
N HIS A 208 -5.59 4.86 -1.75
CA HIS A 208 -6.13 3.77 -0.93
C HIS A 208 -5.00 3.02 -0.22
N THR A 209 -3.96 2.62 -0.96
CA THR A 209 -2.77 2.00 -0.37
C THR A 209 -2.04 2.96 0.56
N GLY A 210 -2.01 4.26 0.23
CA GLY A 210 -1.48 5.30 1.11
C GLY A 210 -2.18 5.39 2.47
N ILE A 211 -3.52 5.38 2.48
CA ILE A 211 -4.33 5.42 3.71
C ILE A 211 -4.11 4.15 4.55
N LEU A 212 -4.17 2.97 3.92
CA LEU A 212 -3.99 1.71 4.63
C LEU A 212 -2.58 1.58 5.23
N THR A 213 -1.56 1.97 4.46
CA THR A 213 -0.17 1.92 4.93
C THR A 213 0.09 2.94 6.02
N GLY A 214 -0.39 4.17 5.88
CA GLY A 214 -0.32 5.20 6.93
C GLY A 214 -0.99 4.77 8.23
N GLY A 215 -2.18 4.17 8.16
CA GLY A 215 -2.87 3.65 9.34
C GLY A 215 -2.13 2.48 10.00
N THR A 216 -1.60 1.55 9.20
CA THR A 216 -0.80 0.42 9.71
C THR A 216 0.43 0.91 10.44
N LEU A 217 1.15 1.85 9.83
CA LEU A 217 2.34 2.45 10.40
C LEU A 217 2.06 3.33 11.63
N GLU A 218 0.92 4.01 11.70
CA GLU A 218 0.52 4.76 12.90
C GLU A 218 0.44 3.84 14.12
N LEU A 219 -0.14 2.65 13.96
CA LEU A 219 -0.25 1.67 15.03
C LEU A 219 1.13 1.21 15.53
N VAL A 220 2.11 1.12 14.63
CA VAL A 220 3.49 0.76 14.97
C VAL A 220 4.16 1.82 15.83
N TRP A 221 3.90 3.10 15.55
CA TRP A 221 4.56 4.22 16.22
C TRP A 221 3.73 4.86 17.34
N MET A 222 2.54 4.35 17.63
CA MET A 222 1.60 4.98 18.55
C MET A 222 2.14 5.19 19.97
N GLY A 223 3.15 4.42 20.40
CA GLY A 223 3.83 4.56 21.71
C GLY A 223 5.21 5.18 21.73
N LEU A 224 5.70 5.61 20.57
CA LEU A 224 7.05 6.11 20.43
C LEU A 224 7.03 7.64 20.52
N ALA A 225 7.07 8.15 21.76
CA ALA A 225 7.21 9.57 22.06
C ALA A 225 8.67 9.89 22.44
N PRO A 226 9.23 11.02 21.97
CA PRO A 226 10.50 11.53 22.46
C PRO A 226 10.50 11.71 23.98
N LEU A 227 11.51 11.18 24.66
CA LEU A 227 11.71 11.39 26.10
C LEU A 227 13.11 11.96 26.33
N ALA A 228 13.17 13.27 26.56
CA ALA A 228 14.43 14.02 26.68
C ALA A 228 15.36 13.78 25.47
N GLY A 229 16.64 13.44 25.70
CA GLY A 229 17.61 13.16 24.65
C GLY A 229 17.39 11.83 23.91
N ALA A 230 16.54 10.93 24.42
CA ALA A 230 16.23 9.66 23.77
C ALA A 230 15.13 9.86 22.72
N GLN A 231 15.53 9.79 21.45
CA GLN A 231 14.63 9.97 20.32
C GLN A 231 14.25 8.60 19.72
N PRO A 232 12.94 8.32 19.53
CA PRO A 232 12.49 7.10 18.88
C PRO A 232 12.82 7.10 17.37
N PRO A 233 12.70 5.94 16.69
CA PRO A 233 12.87 5.86 15.24
C PRO A 233 12.06 6.91 14.48
N ASN A 234 12.62 7.44 13.40
CA ASN A 234 12.04 8.55 12.67
C ASN A 234 10.78 8.15 11.89
N VAL A 235 9.62 8.57 12.39
CA VAL A 235 8.31 8.22 11.83
C VAL A 235 8.06 8.82 10.44
N ILE A 236 8.68 9.97 10.12
CA ILE A 236 8.45 10.68 8.86
C ILE A 236 9.05 9.89 7.71
N ILE A 237 10.36 9.62 7.77
CA ILE A 237 11.04 8.89 6.71
C ILE A 237 10.51 7.46 6.65
N GLY A 238 10.29 6.81 7.79
CA GLY A 238 9.67 5.50 7.82
C GLY A 238 8.33 5.50 7.07
N THR A 239 7.48 6.52 7.28
CA THR A 239 6.17 6.58 6.60
C THR A 239 6.32 6.80 5.12
N ILE A 240 7.12 7.79 4.72
CA ILE A 240 7.24 8.15 3.31
C ILE A 240 7.87 7.00 2.52
N VAL A 241 8.98 6.42 3.01
CA VAL A 241 9.66 5.31 2.34
C VAL A 241 8.81 4.04 2.37
N GLY A 242 8.23 3.69 3.52
CA GLY A 242 7.37 2.51 3.65
C GLY A 242 6.13 2.59 2.76
N THR A 243 5.46 3.74 2.74
CA THR A 243 4.26 3.95 1.91
C THR A 243 4.61 3.99 0.42
N ALA A 244 5.69 4.67 0.05
CA ALA A 244 6.17 4.67 -1.34
C ALA A 244 6.51 3.24 -1.80
N PHE A 245 7.20 2.47 -0.96
CA PHE A 245 7.53 1.08 -1.24
C PHE A 245 6.28 0.21 -1.38
N ALA A 246 5.28 0.34 -0.50
CA ALA A 246 4.02 -0.39 -0.60
C ALA A 246 3.32 -0.14 -1.95
N ILE A 247 3.28 1.13 -2.37
CA ILE A 247 2.63 1.56 -3.61
C ILE A 247 3.40 1.09 -4.85
N THR A 248 4.72 1.28 -4.89
CA THR A 248 5.52 0.95 -6.08
C THR A 248 5.68 -0.56 -6.29
N THR A 249 5.73 -1.33 -5.21
CA THR A 249 5.96 -2.78 -5.26
C THR A 249 4.68 -3.60 -5.17
N GLY A 250 3.56 -2.97 -4.79
CA GLY A 250 2.27 -3.63 -4.63
C GLY A 250 2.22 -4.66 -3.49
N VAL A 251 3.14 -4.58 -2.53
CA VAL A 251 3.12 -5.43 -1.34
C VAL A 251 2.06 -4.96 -0.36
N LYS A 252 1.65 -5.85 0.54
CA LYS A 252 0.71 -5.50 1.61
C LYS A 252 1.33 -4.49 2.58
N PRO A 253 0.53 -3.59 3.18
CA PRO A 253 0.97 -2.64 4.20
C PRO A 253 1.83 -3.26 5.31
N ASP A 254 1.50 -4.46 5.79
CA ASP A 254 2.24 -5.14 6.86
C ASP A 254 3.70 -5.44 6.49
N VAL A 255 3.96 -5.77 5.23
CA VAL A 255 5.32 -6.04 4.72
C VAL A 255 6.11 -4.74 4.60
N ALA A 256 5.44 -3.65 4.21
CA ALA A 256 6.06 -2.35 4.09
C ALA A 256 6.58 -1.81 5.44
N VAL A 257 5.95 -2.17 6.56
CA VAL A 257 6.46 -1.89 7.91
C VAL A 257 7.88 -2.44 8.10
N GLY A 258 8.13 -3.67 7.65
CA GLY A 258 9.45 -4.30 7.78
C GLY A 258 10.56 -3.52 7.06
N VAL A 259 10.23 -2.89 5.94
CA VAL A 259 11.16 -2.04 5.18
C VAL A 259 11.27 -0.64 5.80
N ALA A 260 10.18 -0.07 6.31
CA ALA A 260 10.16 1.27 6.91
C ALA A 260 11.10 1.40 8.12
N VAL A 261 11.20 0.36 8.95
CA VAL A 261 11.88 0.42 10.26
C VAL A 261 13.38 0.67 10.15
N PRO A 262 14.17 -0.06 9.32
CA PRO A 262 15.59 0.23 9.13
C PRO A 262 15.88 1.68 8.69
N PHE A 263 15.09 2.22 7.76
CA PHE A 263 15.24 3.61 7.31
C PHE A 263 14.91 4.60 8.44
N ALA A 264 13.84 4.36 9.18
CA ALA A 264 13.44 5.17 10.32
C ALA A 264 14.56 5.23 11.39
N VAL A 265 15.19 4.09 11.70
CA VAL A 265 16.30 4.02 12.67
C VAL A 265 17.55 4.73 12.12
N ALA A 266 17.94 4.45 10.88
CA ALA A 266 19.14 5.05 10.28
C ALA A 266 19.06 6.57 10.20
N VAL A 267 17.91 7.11 9.77
CA VAL A 267 17.71 8.56 9.73
C VAL A 267 17.68 9.15 11.13
N GLN A 268 17.08 8.48 12.11
CA GLN A 268 17.09 8.99 13.47
C GLN A 268 18.52 9.14 14.01
N MET A 269 19.41 8.17 13.74
CA MET A 269 20.83 8.29 14.09
C MET A 269 21.48 9.50 13.41
N GLY A 270 21.14 9.75 12.14
CA GLY A 270 21.61 10.93 11.39
C GLY A 270 21.12 12.25 11.98
N ILE A 271 19.86 12.33 12.41
CA ILE A 271 19.30 13.53 13.08
C ILE A 271 19.98 13.76 14.42
N THR A 272 20.17 12.71 15.21
CA THR A 272 20.88 12.81 16.50
C THR A 272 22.31 13.32 16.27
N PHE A 273 22.99 12.85 15.23
CA PHE A 273 24.30 13.37 14.85
C PHE A 273 24.25 14.85 14.42
N LEU A 274 23.27 15.24 13.61
CA LEU A 274 23.06 16.63 13.21
C LEU A 274 22.87 17.55 14.43
N PHE A 275 22.06 17.13 15.40
CA PHE A 275 21.86 17.89 16.65
C PHE A 275 23.15 18.00 17.47
N SER A 276 23.93 16.92 17.56
CA SER A 276 25.26 16.97 18.19
C SER A 276 26.17 17.98 17.51
N VAL A 277 26.21 18.03 16.17
CA VAL A 277 27.01 19.03 15.44
C VAL A 277 26.51 20.45 15.71
N MET A 278 25.20 20.66 15.81
CA MET A 278 24.61 21.98 16.09
C MET A 278 24.90 22.51 17.49
N SER A 279 25.22 21.65 18.47
CA SER A 279 25.66 22.10 19.80
C SER A 279 26.85 23.06 19.76
N GLY A 280 27.80 22.86 18.82
CA GLY A 280 28.95 23.75 18.66
C GLY A 280 28.58 25.15 18.17
N VAL A 281 27.41 25.32 17.56
CA VAL A 281 26.88 26.62 17.10
C VAL A 281 26.37 27.45 18.29
N MET A 282 26.02 26.82 19.42
CA MET A 282 25.50 27.55 20.60
C MET A 282 26.55 28.49 21.20
N SER A 283 27.83 28.12 21.18
CA SER A 283 28.94 29.02 21.58
C SER A 283 29.04 30.31 20.74
N ARG A 284 28.48 30.33 19.52
CA ARG A 284 28.34 31.55 18.72
C ARG A 284 27.13 32.36 19.13
N CYS A 285 26.03 31.69 19.49
CA CYS A 285 24.83 32.34 20.01
C CYS A 285 25.11 33.03 21.34
N ASP A 286 25.92 32.45 22.22
CA ASP A 286 26.32 33.07 23.49
C ASP A 286 27.03 34.41 23.26
N ARG A 287 28.02 34.43 22.36
CA ARG A 287 28.71 35.68 21.96
C ARG A 287 27.78 36.68 21.28
N MET A 288 26.81 36.23 20.50
CA MET A 288 25.81 37.13 19.90
C MET A 288 24.89 37.73 20.98
N ALA A 289 24.54 36.95 22.00
CA ALA A 289 23.73 37.38 23.13
C ALA A 289 24.47 38.41 24.00
N GLU A 290 25.76 38.19 24.28
CA GLU A 290 26.62 39.17 24.98
C GLU A 290 26.66 40.54 24.27
N ASN A 291 26.64 40.54 22.94
CA ASN A 291 26.64 41.74 22.12
C ASN A 291 25.23 42.28 21.80
N ALA A 292 24.18 41.71 22.41
CA ALA A 292 22.77 42.03 22.15
C ALA A 292 22.38 41.95 20.65
N ASP A 293 23.06 41.12 19.86
CA ASP A 293 22.76 40.90 18.43
C ASP A 293 21.62 39.90 18.26
N THR A 294 20.41 40.40 18.47
CA THR A 294 19.17 39.63 18.29
C THR A 294 18.98 39.12 16.86
N ARG A 295 19.42 39.89 15.85
CA ARG A 295 19.32 39.52 14.43
C ARG A 295 20.28 38.39 14.07
N GLY A 296 21.47 38.37 14.67
CA GLY A 296 22.42 37.27 14.54
C GLY A 296 21.82 35.94 15.01
N ILE A 297 21.24 35.94 16.21
CA ILE A 297 20.60 34.75 16.80
C ILE A 297 19.40 34.29 15.96
N GLU A 298 18.57 35.21 15.48
CA GLU A 298 17.44 34.89 14.61
C GLU A 298 17.89 34.20 13.31
N ARG A 299 18.96 34.70 12.65
CA ARG A 299 19.52 34.07 11.45
C ARG A 299 20.04 32.67 11.72
N VAL A 300 20.69 32.44 12.87
CA VAL A 300 21.18 31.10 13.25
C VAL A 300 20.00 30.12 13.35
N ASN A 301 18.90 30.54 13.98
CA ASN A 301 17.71 29.70 14.10
C ASN A 301 17.11 29.36 12.72
N TYR A 302 16.91 30.34 11.83
CA TYR A 302 16.39 30.04 10.48
C TYR A 302 17.33 29.17 9.65
N LEU A 303 18.65 29.36 9.78
CA LEU A 303 19.63 28.48 9.12
C LEU A 303 19.59 27.06 9.67
N ALA A 304 19.41 26.88 10.98
CA ALA A 304 19.26 25.58 11.60
C ALA A 304 17.97 24.87 11.13
N LEU A 305 16.87 25.61 11.00
CA LEU A 305 15.63 25.10 10.41
C LEU A 305 15.84 24.67 8.96
N LEU A 306 16.46 25.51 8.13
CA LEU A 306 16.74 25.18 6.74
C LEU A 306 17.63 23.93 6.63
N ALA A 307 18.67 23.81 7.47
CA ALA A 307 19.55 22.66 7.50
C ALA A 307 18.78 21.37 7.88
N LEU A 308 17.93 21.43 8.91
CA LEU A 308 17.11 20.31 9.35
C LEU A 308 16.09 19.90 8.28
N GLY A 309 15.35 20.85 7.73
CA GLY A 309 14.39 20.58 6.65
C GLY A 309 15.07 19.98 5.42
N THR A 310 16.24 20.51 5.03
CA THR A 310 17.02 19.99 3.90
C THR A 310 17.51 18.56 4.16
N PHE A 311 17.91 18.26 5.39
CA PHE A 311 18.28 16.91 5.78
C PHE A 311 17.11 15.93 5.59
N TYR A 312 15.91 16.29 6.07
CA TYR A 312 14.70 15.49 5.85
C TYR A 312 14.35 15.34 4.37
N PHE A 313 14.45 16.42 3.60
CA PHE A 313 14.25 16.40 2.15
C PHE A 313 15.15 15.35 1.50
N LEU A 314 16.46 15.39 1.78
CA LEU A 314 17.43 14.47 1.18
C LEU A 314 17.19 13.02 1.61
N CYS A 315 16.89 12.79 2.90
CA CYS A 315 16.61 11.46 3.43
C CYS A 315 15.32 10.83 2.88
N ALA A 316 14.36 11.62 2.40
CA ALA A 316 13.20 11.12 1.67
C ALA A 316 13.48 11.00 0.17
N PHE A 317 14.03 12.06 -0.44
CA PHE A 317 14.26 12.16 -1.88
C PHE A 317 15.20 11.08 -2.40
N LEU A 318 16.38 10.90 -1.78
CA LEU A 318 17.42 10.02 -2.31
C LEU A 318 16.98 8.54 -2.34
N PRO A 319 16.44 7.95 -1.26
CA PRO A 319 16.01 6.55 -1.29
C PRO A 319 14.82 6.32 -2.23
N ILE A 320 13.94 7.30 -2.40
CA ILE A 320 12.78 7.19 -3.27
C ILE A 320 13.20 7.28 -4.73
N TYR A 321 14.05 8.25 -5.07
CA TYR A 321 14.52 8.47 -6.44
C TYR A 321 15.48 7.36 -6.92
N PHE A 322 16.49 7.02 -6.11
CA PHE A 322 17.50 6.02 -6.48
C PHE A 322 17.13 4.59 -6.10
N GLY A 323 16.25 4.41 -5.11
CA GLY A 323 15.87 3.09 -4.61
C GLY A 323 14.66 2.47 -5.30
N ALA A 324 13.81 3.25 -5.99
CA ALA A 324 12.59 2.70 -6.62
C ALA A 324 12.89 1.62 -7.67
N GLU A 325 13.90 1.81 -8.52
CA GLU A 325 14.31 0.82 -9.53
C GLU A 325 14.92 -0.45 -8.91
N HIS A 326 15.62 -0.32 -7.79
CA HIS A 326 16.34 -1.42 -7.14
C HIS A 326 15.46 -2.20 -6.15
N ALA A 327 14.42 -1.57 -5.59
CA ALA A 327 13.54 -2.16 -4.58
C ALA A 327 12.85 -3.44 -5.07
N LYS A 328 12.38 -3.45 -6.32
CA LYS A 328 11.67 -4.59 -6.90
C LYS A 328 12.61 -5.77 -7.18
N THR A 329 13.78 -5.49 -7.76
CA THR A 329 14.82 -6.50 -8.02
C THR A 329 15.27 -7.17 -6.72
N ILE A 330 15.33 -6.41 -5.62
CA ILE A 330 15.63 -6.98 -4.30
C ILE A 330 14.50 -7.91 -3.87
N ILE A 331 13.23 -7.47 -3.91
CA ILE A 331 12.08 -8.30 -3.50
C ILE A 331 11.96 -9.59 -4.32
N ASP A 332 12.13 -9.51 -5.64
CA ASP A 332 11.99 -10.67 -6.55
C ASP A 332 13.05 -11.75 -6.28
N VAL A 333 14.17 -11.37 -5.64
CA VAL A 333 15.25 -12.28 -5.22
C VAL A 333 15.07 -12.75 -3.77
N LEU A 334 14.23 -12.09 -2.97
CA LEU A 334 13.98 -12.51 -1.59
C LEU A 334 13.13 -13.80 -1.57
N PRO A 335 13.52 -14.80 -0.77
CA PRO A 335 12.72 -16.00 -0.60
C PRO A 335 11.38 -15.65 0.06
N GLN A 336 10.28 -16.26 -0.42
CA GLN A 336 8.92 -15.98 0.08
C GLN A 336 8.82 -16.11 1.61
N ARG A 337 9.53 -17.07 2.22
CA ARG A 337 9.58 -17.25 3.68
C ARG A 337 10.08 -16.03 4.43
N LEU A 338 10.99 -15.26 3.85
CA LEU A 338 11.52 -14.04 4.45
C LEU A 338 10.51 -12.89 4.35
N ILE A 339 9.82 -12.75 3.20
CA ILE A 339 8.73 -11.78 3.02
C ILE A 339 7.59 -12.08 4.00
N ASP A 340 7.20 -13.36 4.11
CA ASP A 340 6.18 -13.80 5.06
C ASP A 340 6.64 -13.56 6.52
N GLY A 341 7.91 -13.81 6.82
CA GLY A 341 8.51 -13.53 8.13
C GLY A 341 8.52 -12.03 8.49
N LEU A 342 8.86 -11.16 7.53
CA LEU A 342 8.74 -9.71 7.67
C LEU A 342 7.29 -9.28 7.87
N GLY A 343 6.34 -9.92 7.17
CA GLY A 343 4.91 -9.68 7.35
C GLY A 343 4.42 -10.05 8.75
N VAL A 344 4.83 -11.21 9.29
CA VAL A 344 4.51 -11.60 10.67
C VAL A 344 5.13 -10.63 11.68
N ALA A 345 6.41 -10.27 11.49
CA ALA A 345 7.09 -9.29 12.36
C ALA A 345 6.38 -7.92 12.32
N GLY A 346 6.04 -7.43 11.11
CA GLY A 346 5.27 -6.21 10.90
C GLY A 346 3.88 -6.25 11.56
N GLY A 347 3.19 -7.38 11.49
CA GLY A 347 1.90 -7.60 12.14
C GLY A 347 1.94 -7.58 13.67
N ILE A 348 3.09 -7.88 14.29
CA ILE A 348 3.30 -7.82 15.74
C ILE A 348 3.67 -6.41 16.21
N MET A 349 4.25 -5.57 15.34
CA MET A 349 4.72 -4.22 15.70
C MET A 349 3.64 -3.32 16.33
N PRO A 350 2.36 -3.32 15.88
CA PRO A 350 1.28 -2.64 16.59
C PRO A 350 1.18 -3.01 18.08
N ALA A 351 1.28 -4.31 18.41
CA ALA A 351 1.20 -4.77 19.79
C ALA A 351 2.34 -4.22 20.65
N ILE A 352 3.53 -4.07 20.08
CA ILE A 352 4.68 -3.43 20.73
C ILE A 352 4.39 -1.95 21.00
N GLY A 353 3.84 -1.23 20.02
CA GLY A 353 3.44 0.18 20.18
C GLY A 353 2.46 0.38 21.34
N PHE A 354 1.42 -0.46 21.41
CA PHE A 354 0.48 -0.48 22.54
C PHE A 354 1.14 -0.85 23.86
N ALA A 355 2.05 -1.83 23.88
CA ALA A 355 2.75 -2.24 25.09
C ALA A 355 3.62 -1.10 25.67
N VAL A 356 4.30 -0.33 24.81
CA VAL A 356 5.07 0.84 25.23
C VAL A 356 4.17 1.92 25.82
N LEU A 357 3.04 2.24 25.17
CA LEU A 357 2.04 3.16 25.72
C LEU A 357 1.53 2.72 27.09
N LEU A 358 1.15 1.45 27.20
CA LEU A 358 0.66 0.88 28.45
C LEU A 358 1.75 0.95 29.53
N LYS A 359 3.01 0.66 29.21
CA LYS A 359 4.10 0.78 30.18
C LYS A 359 4.27 2.20 30.72
N ILE A 360 4.04 3.23 29.89
CA ILE A 360 4.16 4.64 30.29
C ILE A 360 2.92 5.09 31.10
N MET A 361 1.72 4.67 30.71
CA MET A 361 0.46 5.17 31.28
C MET A 361 -0.10 4.32 32.44
N MET A 362 0.21 3.02 32.48
CA MET A 362 -0.43 2.08 33.40
C MET A 362 0.05 2.31 34.82
N LYS A 363 -0.90 2.55 35.72
CA LYS A 363 -0.72 2.51 37.17
C LYS A 363 -1.56 1.37 37.73
N ASN A 364 -1.18 0.84 38.89
CA ASN A 364 -1.92 -0.26 39.53
C ASN A 364 -3.42 0.06 39.71
N VAL A 365 -3.74 1.34 39.96
CA VAL A 365 -5.12 1.84 40.11
C VAL A 365 -5.94 1.73 38.83
N TYR A 366 -5.31 1.73 37.66
CA TYR A 366 -5.99 1.72 36.36
C TYR A 366 -6.17 0.33 35.74
N ILE A 367 -5.60 -0.73 36.37
CA ILE A 367 -5.73 -2.11 35.91
C ILE A 367 -7.20 -2.55 35.75
N PRO A 368 -8.13 -2.23 36.69
CA PRO A 368 -9.54 -2.61 36.52
C PRO A 368 -10.19 -2.01 35.27
N TYR A 369 -9.86 -0.75 34.93
CA TYR A 369 -10.36 -0.09 33.72
C TYR A 369 -9.80 -0.74 32.45
N PHE A 370 -8.54 -1.17 32.48
CA PHE A 370 -7.93 -1.93 31.38
C PHE A 370 -8.64 -3.26 31.14
N ILE A 371 -8.94 -4.02 32.20
CA ILE A 371 -9.67 -5.30 32.09
C ILE A 371 -11.07 -5.08 31.51
N LEU A 372 -11.79 -4.05 31.98
CA LEU A 372 -13.10 -3.68 31.43
C LEU A 372 -13.03 -3.35 29.94
N GLY A 373 -12.05 -2.53 29.55
CA GLY A 373 -11.81 -2.19 28.14
C GLY A 373 -11.47 -3.42 27.29
N PHE A 374 -10.66 -4.34 27.83
CA PHE A 374 -10.32 -5.60 27.16
C PHE A 374 -11.54 -6.49 26.95
N VAL A 375 -12.40 -6.66 27.97
CA VAL A 375 -13.65 -7.44 27.84
C VAL A 375 -14.58 -6.80 26.81
N ALA A 376 -14.72 -5.46 26.84
CA ALA A 376 -15.52 -4.72 25.88
C ALA A 376 -15.03 -4.90 24.42
N ALA A 377 -13.71 -4.89 24.21
CA ALA A 377 -13.13 -5.08 22.89
C ALA A 377 -13.16 -6.54 22.42
N ALA A 378 -12.66 -7.47 23.24
CA ALA A 378 -12.42 -8.86 22.85
C ALA A 378 -13.70 -9.72 22.86
N TRP A 379 -14.59 -9.49 23.83
CA TRP A 379 -15.79 -10.30 24.01
C TRP A 379 -17.04 -9.62 23.48
N LEU A 380 -17.23 -8.34 23.79
CA LEU A 380 -18.40 -7.59 23.31
C LEU A 380 -18.23 -7.04 21.88
N LYS A 381 -17.01 -7.14 21.32
CA LYS A 381 -16.67 -6.67 19.96
C LYS A 381 -17.09 -5.23 19.71
N LEU A 382 -17.06 -4.39 20.75
CA LEU A 382 -17.43 -2.99 20.64
C LEU A 382 -16.37 -2.24 19.81
N PRO A 383 -16.78 -1.29 18.95
CA PRO A 383 -15.83 -0.47 18.21
C PRO A 383 -15.02 0.39 19.18
N VAL A 384 -13.74 0.62 18.85
CA VAL A 384 -12.80 1.38 19.70
C VAL A 384 -13.36 2.74 20.12
N LEU A 385 -14.07 3.43 19.22
CA LEU A 385 -14.71 4.71 19.49
C LEU A 385 -15.77 4.63 20.59
N ALA A 386 -16.57 3.56 20.64
CA ALA A 386 -17.59 3.38 21.67
C ALA A 386 -16.96 3.12 23.03
N ILE A 387 -15.89 2.29 23.06
CA ILE A 387 -15.13 2.02 24.29
C ILE A 387 -14.47 3.32 24.80
N ALA A 388 -13.88 4.11 23.91
CA ALA A 388 -13.27 5.39 24.25
C ALA A 388 -14.29 6.40 24.80
N ALA A 389 -15.48 6.49 24.21
CA ALA A 389 -16.54 7.38 24.70
C ALA A 389 -17.03 6.97 26.10
N ALA A 390 -17.19 5.67 26.35
CA ALA A 390 -17.53 5.15 27.68
C ALA A 390 -16.42 5.42 28.69
N ALA A 391 -15.16 5.21 28.31
CA ALA A 391 -13.99 5.51 29.15
C ALA A 391 -13.90 7.00 29.49
N LEU A 392 -14.15 7.89 28.51
CA LEU A 392 -14.20 9.32 28.73
C LEU A 392 -15.32 9.72 29.71
N ALA A 393 -16.51 9.14 29.57
CA ALA A 393 -17.60 9.39 30.51
C ALA A 393 -17.23 8.97 31.94
N MET A 394 -16.61 7.79 32.12
CA MET A 394 -16.11 7.35 33.42
C MET A 394 -15.04 8.29 33.99
N ALA A 395 -14.09 8.73 33.16
CA ALA A 395 -13.05 9.67 33.57
C ALA A 395 -13.63 11.04 33.98
N LEU A 396 -14.63 11.55 33.25
CA LEU A 396 -15.33 12.79 33.60
C LEU A 396 -16.10 12.65 34.92
N ILE A 397 -16.75 11.52 35.15
CA ILE A 397 -17.45 11.26 36.43
C ILE A 397 -16.44 11.24 37.59
N ASP A 398 -15.28 10.60 37.44
CA ASP A 398 -14.24 10.58 38.48
C ASP A 398 -13.68 11.99 38.75
N LEU A 399 -13.44 12.76 37.68
CA LEU A 399 -12.98 14.15 37.78
C LEU A 399 -13.99 15.04 38.52
N LEU A 400 -15.28 14.91 38.22
CA LEU A 400 -16.34 15.70 38.85
C LEU A 400 -16.62 15.28 40.31
N ARG A 401 -16.29 14.04 40.68
CA ARG A 401 -16.47 13.52 42.05
C ARG A 401 -15.32 13.85 43.00
N LYS A 402 -14.12 14.10 42.48
CA LYS A 402 -13.02 14.63 43.30
C LYS A 402 -13.39 16.04 43.76
N SER A 403 -13.65 16.20 45.06
CA SER A 403 -13.71 17.52 45.69
C SER A 403 -12.35 18.20 45.51
N PRO A 404 -12.28 19.54 45.38
CA PRO A 404 -10.99 20.21 45.36
C PRO A 404 -10.28 19.88 46.67
N GLU A 405 -9.17 19.16 46.61
CA GLU A 405 -8.28 19.10 47.76
C GLU A 405 -7.87 20.55 48.07
N PRO A 406 -7.89 20.99 49.34
CA PRO A 406 -7.29 22.25 49.71
C PRO A 406 -5.85 22.22 49.20
N THR A 407 -5.48 23.18 48.35
CA THR A 407 -4.11 23.33 47.87
C THR A 407 -3.21 23.38 49.10
N GLN A 408 -2.51 22.29 49.42
CA GLN A 408 -1.47 22.34 50.41
C GLN A 408 -0.43 23.33 49.88
N PRO A 409 -0.01 24.34 50.67
CA PRO A 409 1.08 25.20 50.26
C PRO A 409 2.24 24.29 49.89
N ALA A 410 2.74 24.42 48.65
CA ALA A 410 3.88 23.65 48.20
C ALA A 410 4.98 23.78 49.27
N ALA A 411 5.32 22.68 49.94
CA ALA A 411 6.52 22.64 50.74
C ALA A 411 7.65 23.08 49.81
N GLN A 412 8.31 24.20 50.13
CA GLN A 412 9.51 24.65 49.47
C GLN A 412 10.48 23.46 49.48
N LYS A 413 10.57 22.76 48.36
CA LYS A 413 11.76 21.97 48.07
C LYS A 413 12.81 23.03 47.81
N GLU A 414 13.68 23.22 48.80
CA GLU A 414 14.93 23.96 48.64
C GLU A 414 15.57 23.50 47.32
N GLU A 415 15.66 24.42 46.36
CA GLU A 415 16.52 24.26 45.20
C GLU A 415 17.94 24.12 45.76
N PHE A 416 18.48 22.90 45.70
CA PHE A 416 19.92 22.72 45.77
C PHE A 416 20.50 23.35 44.51
N GLU A 417 20.92 24.59 44.67
CA GLU A 417 21.83 25.31 43.79
C GLU A 417 23.19 24.61 43.88
N ASP A 418 23.37 23.52 43.12
CA ASP A 418 24.71 22.99 42.86
C ASP A 418 25.35 23.89 41.80
N GLY A 419 25.97 24.96 42.30
CA GLY A 419 27.05 25.63 41.60
C GLY A 419 28.22 24.67 41.44
N ILE A 420 28.49 24.28 40.19
CA ILE A 420 29.80 24.18 39.50
C ILE A 420 29.51 23.96 38.01
#